data_AF-A0A0W0WSB9-F1
#
_entry.id   AF-A0A0W0WSB9-F1
#
_cell.length_a   1.000
_cell.length_b   1.000
_cell.length_c   1.000
_cell.angle_alpha   90.00
_cell.angle_beta   90.00
_cell.angle_gamma   90.00
#
_symmetry.space_group_name_H-M   'P 1'
#
loop_
_entity.id
_entity.type
_entity.pdbx_description
1 polymer ?
#
loop_
_entity_poly.entity_id
_entity_poly.type
_entity_poly.pdbx_seq_one_letter_code
_entity_poly.pdbx_strand_id
1 'polypeptide(L)' 'MYALIDCNNFYASCERLFRPDLRNKPIVVLSNNDGCVIARSSEAKALGIKMGCPFFEVKALCRQHKVNVFSSNYTLYGD' A
#
# COMPACT_ATOMS: atom_id res chain seq x y z
N MET A 1 16.79 -20.15 -21.21
CA MET A 1 15.45 -19.53 -21.23
C MET A 1 15.27 -18.81 -19.90
N TYR A 2 14.82 -17.56 -19.90
CA TYR A 2 14.60 -16.76 -18.69
C TYR A 2 13.14 -16.26 -18.66
N ALA A 3 12.56 -16.14 -17.47
CA ALA A 3 11.24 -15.55 -17.24
C ALA A 3 11.34 -14.47 -16.15
N LEU A 4 10.65 -13.34 -16.34
CA LEU A 4 10.49 -12.26 -15.36
C LEU A 4 9.09 -12.35 -14.77
N ILE A 5 9.00 -12.36 -13.45
CA ILE A 5 7.73 -12.37 -12.71
C ILE A 5 7.73 -11.13 -11.81
N ASP A 6 6.69 -10.29 -11.96
CA ASP A 6 6.48 -9.08 -11.17
C ASP A 6 5.06 -9.07 -10.58
N CYS A 7 4.96 -8.74 -9.30
CA CYS A 7 3.69 -8.73 -8.57
C CYS A 7 3.13 -7.31 -8.49
N ASN A 8 1.92 -7.13 -9.02
CA ASN A 8 1.22 -5.85 -8.95
C ASN A 8 0.92 -5.44 -7.50
N ASN A 9 1.40 -4.25 -7.12
CA ASN A 9 1.13 -3.63 -5.81
C ASN A 9 1.44 -4.56 -4.62
N PHE A 10 2.51 -5.35 -4.70
CA PHE A 10 2.76 -6.54 -3.85
C PHE A 10 2.37 -6.38 -2.38
N TYR A 11 2.98 -5.46 -1.62
CA TYR A 11 2.67 -5.31 -0.19
C TYR A 11 1.21 -4.91 0.09
N ALA A 12 0.60 -4.07 -0.75
CA ALA A 12 -0.82 -3.73 -0.61
C ALA A 12 -1.73 -4.93 -0.94
N SER A 13 -1.27 -5.83 -1.83
CA SER A 13 -1.95 -7.09 -2.14
C SER A 13 -1.81 -8.11 -1.00
N CYS A 14 -0.66 -8.19 -0.32
CA CYS A 14 -0.46 -9.03 0.87
C CYS A 14 -1.42 -8.65 2.00
N GLU A 15 -1.58 -7.35 2.29
CA GLU A 15 -2.54 -6.89 3.31
C GLU A 15 -3.99 -7.30 2.99
N ARG A 16 -4.33 -7.40 1.70
CA ARG A 16 -5.66 -7.80 1.22
C ARG A 16 -5.86 -9.32 1.20
N LEU A 17 -4.79 -10.12 1.09
CA LEU A 17 -4.86 -11.56 0.87
C LEU A 17 -5.72 -12.28 1.92
N PHE A 18 -5.54 -11.93 3.20
CA PHE A 18 -6.27 -12.50 4.33
C PHE A 18 -7.35 -11.57 4.90
N ARG A 19 -7.67 -10.47 4.21
CA ARG A 19 -8.61 -9.43 4.65
C ARG A 19 -9.66 -9.16 3.57
N PRO A 20 -10.73 -9.98 3.50
CA PRO A 20 -11.81 -9.79 2.53
C PRO A 20 -12.48 -8.42 2.62
N ASP A 21 -12.48 -7.82 3.81
CA ASP A 21 -13.02 -6.48 4.07
C ASP A 21 -12.22 -5.36 3.39
N LEU A 22 -10.99 -5.63 2.93
CA LEU A 22 -10.14 -4.68 2.20
C LEU A 22 -10.29 -4.77 0.67
N ARG A 23 -11.17 -5.65 0.18
CA ARG A 23 -11.48 -5.73 -1.26
C ARG A 23 -12.03 -4.40 -1.76
N ASN A 24 -11.50 -3.92 -2.88
CA ASN A 24 -11.89 -2.67 -3.52
C ASN A 24 -11.72 -1.41 -2.65
N LYS A 25 -10.98 -1.50 -1.53
CA LYS A 25 -10.69 -0.33 -0.68
C LYS A 25 -9.30 0.21 -0.99
N PRO A 26 -9.11 1.54 -0.90
CA PRO A 26 -7.78 2.13 -1.03
C PRO A 26 -6.92 1.73 0.16
N ILE A 27 -5.74 1.18 -0.17
CA ILE A 27 -4.69 0.72 0.73
C ILE A 27 -3.38 1.41 0.38
N VAL A 28 -2.63 1.81 1.40
CA VAL A 28 -1.22 2.19 1.33
C VAL A 28 -0.41 1.47 2.42
N VAL A 29 0.81 1.09 2.08
CA VAL A 29 1.79 0.54 3.03
C VAL A 29 2.93 1.53 3.16
N LEU A 30 3.33 1.82 4.39
CA LEU A 30 4.37 2.77 4.72
C LEU A 30 5.72 2.06 4.96
N SER A 31 6.80 2.83 4.84
CA SER A 31 8.14 2.39 5.22
C SER A 31 8.27 2.20 6.73
N ASN A 32 9.41 1.69 7.17
CA ASN A 32 9.80 1.74 8.58
C ASN A 32 9.65 3.16 9.13
N ASN A 33 9.18 3.24 10.37
CA ASN A 33 8.82 4.48 11.06
C ASN A 33 7.75 5.34 10.35
N ASP A 34 6.95 4.74 9.45
CA ASP A 34 5.84 5.38 8.76
C ASP A 34 6.21 6.64 7.97
N GLY A 35 7.46 6.70 7.50
CA GLY A 35 8.02 7.88 6.84
C GLY A 35 7.42 8.12 5.45
N CYS A 36 7.44 7.11 4.59
CA CYS A 36 7.07 7.24 3.17
C CYS A 36 6.12 6.14 2.72
N VAL A 37 5.32 6.41 1.68
CA VAL A 37 4.49 5.39 1.03
C VAL A 37 5.36 4.49 0.16
N ILE A 38 5.45 3.20 0.49
CA ILE A 38 6.27 2.21 -0.23
C ILE A 38 5.45 1.24 -1.08
N ALA A 39 4.15 1.11 -0.81
CA ALA A 39 3.20 0.45 -1.69
C ALA A 39 1.84 1.12 -1.63
N ARG A 40 1.10 1.00 -2.74
CA ARG A 40 -0.25 1.56 -2.87
C ARG A 40 -1.08 0.70 -3.79
N SER A 41 -2.32 0.49 -3.41
CA SER A 41 -3.35 -0.12 -4.25
C SER A 41 -3.70 0.75 -5.47
N SER A 42 -4.38 0.17 -6.45
CA SER A 42 -4.83 0.89 -7.65
C SER A 42 -5.81 2.02 -7.31
N GLU A 43 -6.67 1.79 -6.31
CA GLU A 43 -7.63 2.73 -5.77
C GLU A 43 -6.91 3.92 -5.11
N ALA A 44 -5.88 3.65 -4.30
CA ALA A 44 -5.03 4.71 -3.72
C ALA A 44 -4.24 5.48 -4.79
N LYS A 45 -3.77 4.81 -5.84
CA LYS A 45 -3.13 5.45 -7.01
C LYS A 45 -4.09 6.39 -7.74
N ALA A 46 -5.36 5.99 -7.92
CA ALA A 46 -6.38 6.81 -8.55
C ALA A 46 -6.72 8.08 -7.75
N LEU A 47 -6.54 8.06 -6.42
CA LEU A 47 -6.66 9.23 -5.55
C LEU A 47 -5.47 10.21 -5.67
N GLY A 48 -4.42 9.86 -6.43
CA GLY A 48 -3.25 10.72 -6.62
C GLY A 48 -2.12 10.52 -5.60
N ILE A 49 -2.25 9.55 -4.67
CA ILE A 49 -1.17 9.23 -3.72
C ILE A 49 0.02 8.68 -4.49
N LYS A 50 1.17 9.37 -4.48
CA LYS A 50 2.36 8.98 -5.24
C LYS A 50 3.16 7.90 -4.51
N MET A 51 3.99 7.17 -5.26
CA MET A 51 4.96 6.25 -4.65
C MET A 51 6.14 7.05 -4.09
N GLY A 52 6.65 6.65 -2.93
CA GLY A 52 7.81 7.29 -2.28
C GLY A 52 7.54 8.65 -1.67
N CYS A 53 6.29 9.16 -1.71
CA CYS A 53 5.98 10.43 -1.07
C CYS A 53 5.99 10.29 0.46
N PRO A 54 6.42 11.33 1.19
CA PRO A 54 6.31 11.35 2.64
C PRO A 54 4.85 11.22 3.07
N PHE A 55 4.58 10.39 4.10
CA PHE A 55 3.21 10.13 4.53
C PHE A 55 2.52 11.39 5.06
N PHE A 56 3.25 12.31 5.70
CA PHE A 56 2.66 13.53 6.26
C PHE A 56 1.99 14.41 5.18
N GLU A 57 2.50 14.42 3.95
CA GLU A 57 1.94 15.18 2.83
C GLU A 57 0.60 14.61 2.38
N VAL A 58 0.45 13.29 2.41
CA VAL A 58 -0.76 12.59 1.94
C VAL A 58 -1.70 12.19 3.08
N LYS A 59 -1.33 12.43 4.34
CA LYS A 59 -2.10 12.03 5.53
C LYS A 59 -3.52 12.60 5.54
N ALA A 60 -3.67 13.87 5.15
CA ALA A 60 -4.99 14.51 5.08
C ALA A 60 -5.87 13.88 4.00
N LEU A 61 -5.31 13.63 2.82
CA LEU A 61 -5.98 12.95 1.71
C LEU A 61 -6.40 11.53 2.10
N CYS A 62 -5.50 10.78 2.76
CA CYS A 62 -5.79 9.44 3.27
C CYS A 62 -6.98 9.45 4.23
N ARG A 63 -7.04 10.42 5.16
CA ARG A 63 -8.16 10.57 6.08
C ARG A 63 -9.47 10.92 5.36
N GLN A 64 -9.41 11.85 4.41
CA GLN A 64 -10.58 12.29 3.63
C GLN A 64 -11.21 11.14 2.84
N HIS A 65 -10.40 10.30 2.19
CA HIS A 65 -10.87 9.20 1.36
C HIS A 65 -10.95 7.85 2.07
N LYS A 66 -10.79 7.82 3.41
CA LYS A 66 -10.82 6.61 4.23
C LYS A 66 -9.85 5.53 3.71
N VAL A 67 -8.63 5.95 3.38
CA VAL A 67 -7.55 5.06 2.94
C VAL A 67 -7.06 4.23 4.14
N ASN A 68 -6.92 2.92 3.92
CA ASN A 68 -6.37 2.00 4.89
C ASN A 68 -4.85 2.13 4.84
N VAL A 69 -4.25 2.53 5.95
CA VAL A 69 -2.81 2.78 6.07
C VAL A 69 -2.23 1.69 6.96
N PHE A 70 -1.23 0.98 6.47
CA PHE A 70 -0.49 -0.03 7.21
C PHE A 70 0.99 0.35 7.31
N SER A 71 1.59 0.13 8.48
CA SER A 71 3.05 0.12 8.60
C SER A 71 3.62 -1.12 7.89
N SER A 72 4.89 -1.09 7.53
CA SER A 72 5.58 -2.24 6.93
C SER A 72 5.53 -3.48 7.84
N ASN A 73 5.00 -4.58 7.31
CA ASN A 73 5.00 -5.89 7.97
C ASN A 73 5.82 -6.92 7.16
N TYR A 74 7.15 -6.85 7.28
CA TYR A 74 8.04 -7.72 6.50
C TYR A 74 7.92 -9.20 6.83
N THR A 75 7.47 -9.55 8.04
CA THR A 75 7.18 -10.95 8.39
C THR A 75 6.04 -11.48 7.55
N LEU A 76 4.94 -10.72 7.41
CA LEU A 76 3.82 -11.10 6.55
C LEU A 76 4.20 -11.16 5.06
N TYR A 77 5.11 -10.30 4.60
CA TYR A 77 5.46 -10.19 3.18
C TYR A 77 6.52 -11.19 2.72
N GLY A 78 7.25 -11.81 3.66
CA GLY A 78 8.30 -12.78 3.40
C GLY A 78 7.82 -14.23 3.30
N ASP A 79 6.59 -14.50 3.76
CA ASP A 79 5.88 -15.78 3.64
C ASP A 79 5.11 -15.88 2.31
#